data_AF-A0A9Q3GNL8-F1
#
_entry.id   AF-A0A9Q3GNL8-F1
#
_cell.length_a   1.000
_cell.length_b   1.000
_cell.length_c   1.000
_cell.angle_alpha   90.00
_cell.angle_beta   90.00
_cell.angle_gamma   90.00
#
_symmetry.space_group_name_H-M   'P 1'
#
loop_
_entity.id
_entity.type
_entity.pdbx_description
1 polymer ?
#
loop_
_entity_poly.entity_id
_entity_poly.type
_entity_poly.pdbx_seq_one_letter_code
_entity_poly.pdbx_strand_id
1 'polypeptide(L)'
;MAHIHGAVTKMTFCIENSEDPLIIDSGAHCSIVARDYLDNRFQIWEKQLLPTKAENFKSASGKMPSIGIIMKDIIIHHRKVKIRLNPEFVVLEDAHIQEFLLGTDYQRIYVIDIYNSKNTHIT
;
A
#
# COMPACT_ATOMS: atom_id res chain seq x y z
N MET A 1 2.59 7.68 -16.54
CA MET A 1 1.44 7.13 -15.80
C MET A 1 1.89 5.87 -15.10
N ALA A 2 1.86 5.85 -13.76
CA ALA A 2 2.38 4.73 -12.97
C ALA A 2 1.43 3.54 -13.02
N HIS A 3 1.88 2.48 -13.68
CA HIS A 3 1.19 1.21 -13.76
C HIS A 3 1.99 0.18 -12.95
N ILE A 4 1.31 -0.57 -12.10
CA ILE A 4 1.93 -1.69 -11.38
C ILE A 4 2.17 -2.82 -12.39
N HIS A 5 3.44 -3.07 -12.75
CA HIS A 5 3.85 -4.16 -13.63
C HIS A 5 4.56 -5.24 -12.81
N GLY A 6 3.95 -6.42 -12.67
CA GLY A 6 4.54 -7.55 -11.95
C GLY A 6 3.51 -8.49 -11.31
N ALA A 7 3.97 -9.65 -10.83
CA ALA A 7 3.15 -10.52 -10.00
C ALA A 7 2.96 -9.87 -8.63
N VAL A 8 1.81 -9.22 -8.42
CA VAL A 8 1.45 -8.60 -7.14
C VAL A 8 0.78 -9.60 -6.23
N THR A 9 1.10 -9.56 -4.94
CA THR A 9 0.35 -10.30 -3.92
C THR A 9 -0.78 -9.41 -3.44
N LYS A 10 -2.03 -9.79 -3.77
CA LYS A 10 -3.22 -9.11 -3.28
C LYS A 10 -3.80 -9.85 -2.09
N MET A 11 -4.21 -9.10 -1.08
CA MET A 11 -4.95 -9.61 0.07
C MET A 11 -5.98 -8.59 0.55
N THR A 12 -6.81 -8.98 1.52
CA THR A 12 -7.71 -8.07 2.21
C THR A 12 -7.17 -7.75 3.60
N PHE A 13 -7.43 -6.54 4.06
CA PHE A 13 -7.19 -6.09 5.42
C PHE A 13 -8.41 -5.33 5.92
N CYS A 14 -8.58 -5.24 7.24
CA CYS A 14 -9.62 -4.43 7.83
C CYS A 14 -9.08 -3.03 8.16
N ILE A 15 -9.82 -2.01 7.78
CA ILE A 15 -9.56 -0.60 8.06
C ILE A 15 -10.89 0.12 8.31
N GLU A 16 -10.94 0.90 9.40
CA GLU A 16 -12.17 1.60 9.83
C GLU A 16 -13.43 0.70 9.86
N ASN A 17 -13.26 -0.56 10.28
CA ASN A 17 -14.31 -1.60 10.38
C ASN A 17 -14.86 -2.14 9.05
N SER A 18 -14.18 -1.94 7.93
CA SER A 18 -14.50 -2.64 6.67
C SER A 18 -13.27 -3.28 6.05
N GLU A 19 -13.48 -4.15 5.07
CA GLU A 19 -12.40 -4.79 4.32
C GLU A 19 -12.05 -3.98 3.08
N ASP A 20 -10.74 -3.77 2.89
CA ASP A 20 -10.19 -3.05 1.75
C ASP A 20 -9.09 -3.92 1.09
N PRO A 21 -8.86 -3.75 -0.23
CA PRO A 21 -7.80 -4.46 -0.93
C PRO A 21 -6.42 -3.86 -0.63
N LEU A 22 -5.45 -4.75 -0.41
CA LEU A 22 -4.05 -4.44 -0.16
C LEU A 22 -3.16 -5.15 -1.17
N ILE A 23 -2.25 -4.40 -1.76
CA ILE A 23 -1.15 -4.92 -2.56
C ILE A 23 0.11 -4.97 -1.70
N ILE A 24 0.76 -6.12 -1.65
CA ILE A 24 2.12 -6.23 -1.12
C ILE A 24 3.06 -6.28 -2.32
N ASP A 25 3.90 -5.26 -2.47
CA ASP A 25 4.79 -5.08 -3.61
C ASP A 25 6.24 -4.91 -3.14
N SER A 26 7.08 -5.94 -3.35
CA SER A 26 8.50 -5.90 -3.01
C SER A 26 9.33 -5.04 -3.97
N GLY A 27 8.76 -4.61 -5.09
CA GLY A 27 9.35 -3.63 -6.01
C GLY A 27 9.13 -2.18 -5.58
N ALA A 28 8.21 -1.93 -4.64
CA ALA A 28 7.95 -0.59 -4.12
C ALA A 28 8.83 -0.28 -2.91
N HIS A 29 9.55 0.84 -2.95
CA HIS A 29 10.38 1.26 -1.80
C HIS A 29 9.53 1.72 -0.62
N CYS A 30 8.43 2.42 -0.89
CA CYS A 30 7.54 3.00 0.10
C CYS A 30 6.11 2.50 -0.07
N SER A 31 5.36 2.55 1.02
CA SER A 31 3.93 2.28 1.05
C SER A 31 3.16 3.52 0.60
N ILE A 32 2.19 3.31 -0.30
CA ILE A 32 1.50 4.40 -1.00
C ILE A 32 -0.01 4.16 -1.05
N VAL A 33 -0.75 5.25 -1.26
CA VAL A 33 -2.17 5.23 -1.59
C VAL A 33 -2.49 6.37 -2.55
N ALA A 34 -3.42 6.14 -3.47
CA ALA A 34 -3.86 7.17 -4.41
C ALA A 34 -4.84 8.14 -3.75
N ARG A 35 -4.73 9.44 -4.08
CA ARG A 35 -5.69 10.47 -3.68
C ARG A 35 -7.12 10.09 -4.08
N ASP A 36 -7.34 9.74 -5.35
CA ASP A 36 -8.67 9.37 -5.86
C ASP A 36 -9.28 8.20 -5.10
N TYR A 37 -8.46 7.24 -4.64
CA TYR A 37 -8.94 6.15 -3.82
C TYR A 37 -9.44 6.66 -2.45
N LEU A 38 -8.67 7.53 -1.81
CA LEU A 38 -9.06 8.13 -0.53
C LEU A 38 -10.32 8.99 -0.66
N ASP A 39 -10.42 9.81 -1.71
CA ASP A 39 -11.58 10.67 -2.01
C ASP A 39 -12.89 9.86 -2.11
N ASN A 40 -12.81 8.66 -2.69
CA ASN A 40 -13.96 7.77 -2.85
C ASN A 40 -14.27 6.95 -1.60
N ARG A 41 -13.26 6.65 -0.77
CA ARG A 41 -13.36 5.65 0.30
C ARG A 41 -13.52 6.22 1.70
N PHE A 42 -12.90 7.36 1.99
CA PHE A 42 -12.83 7.94 3.34
C PHE A 42 -13.36 9.36 3.34
N GLN A 43 -14.31 9.64 4.24
CA GLN A 43 -14.79 11.00 4.42
C GLN A 43 -13.72 11.82 5.13
N ILE A 44 -13.35 12.96 4.54
CA ILE A 44 -12.54 14.01 5.19
C ILE A 44 -11.13 13.50 5.58
N TRP A 45 -10.53 12.62 4.77
CA TRP A 45 -9.19 12.08 5.01
C TRP A 45 -8.12 13.17 4.97
N GLU A 46 -8.36 14.26 4.26
CA GLU A 46 -7.46 15.40 4.09
C GLU A 46 -7.16 16.09 5.43
N LYS A 47 -8.08 16.01 6.41
CA LYS A 47 -7.83 16.52 7.78
C LYS A 47 -6.81 15.69 8.55
N GLN A 48 -6.52 14.47 8.09
CA GLN A 48 -5.53 13.57 8.66
C GLN A 48 -4.20 13.65 7.89
N LEU A 49 -4.12 14.48 6.84
CA LEU A 49 -2.95 14.59 5.99
C LEU A 49 -1.82 15.30 6.73
N LEU A 50 -0.71 14.59 6.90
CA LEU A 50 0.52 15.10 7.46
C LEU A 50 1.43 15.62 6.34
N PRO A 51 2.22 16.67 6.59
CA PRO A 51 3.18 17.16 5.60
C PRO A 51 4.21 16.07 5.31
N THR A 52 4.44 15.80 4.02
CA THR A 52 5.56 14.96 3.59
C THR A 52 6.80 15.81 3.38
N LYS A 53 7.98 15.24 3.58
CA LYS A 53 9.20 15.85 3.03
C LYS A 53 9.05 15.82 1.51
N ALA A 54 9.50 16.86 0.82
CA ALA A 54 9.49 16.91 -0.64
C ALA A 54 10.39 15.81 -1.23
N GLU A 55 9.91 14.57 -1.20
CA GLU A 55 10.58 13.42 -1.76
C GLU A 55 10.14 13.25 -3.20
N ASN A 56 11.13 13.12 -4.09
CA ASN A 56 10.91 12.90 -5.50
C ASN A 56 10.58 11.42 -5.72
N PHE A 57 9.34 11.00 -5.43
CA PHE A 57 8.89 9.65 -5.72
C PHE A 57 8.93 9.39 -7.23
N LYS A 58 9.43 8.21 -7.59
CA LYS A 58 9.58 7.76 -8.98
C LYS A 58 9.07 6.34 -9.10
N SER A 59 8.31 6.10 -10.16
CA SER A 59 8.02 4.75 -10.66
C SER A 59 8.80 4.49 -11.94
N ALA A 60 8.72 3.26 -12.44
CA ALA A 60 9.19 2.90 -13.78
C ALA A 60 8.60 3.78 -14.91
N SER A 61 7.47 4.43 -14.65
CA SER A 61 6.73 5.24 -15.63
C SER A 61 6.96 6.75 -15.53
N GLY A 62 7.80 7.20 -14.59
CA GLY A 62 8.09 8.61 -14.35
C GLY A 62 7.84 9.06 -12.91
N LYS A 63 7.77 10.37 -12.74
CA LYS A 63 7.59 11.03 -11.43
C LYS A 63 6.19 10.76 -10.87
N MET A 64 6.11 10.66 -9.56
CA MET A 64 4.87 10.50 -8.82
C MET A 64 4.77 11.66 -7.82
N PRO A 65 3.99 12.71 -8.11
CA PRO A 65 3.77 13.79 -7.15
C PRO A 65 3.06 13.25 -5.92
N SER A 66 3.52 13.67 -4.74
CA SER A 66 2.91 13.33 -3.45
C SER A 66 2.41 14.59 -2.77
N ILE A 67 1.29 14.45 -2.04
CA ILE A 67 0.61 15.58 -1.37
C ILE A 67 0.72 15.52 0.15
N GLY A 68 1.15 14.39 0.71
CA GLY A 68 1.37 14.22 2.13
C GLY A 68 1.48 12.76 2.54
N ILE A 69 1.39 12.52 3.84
CA ILE A 69 1.38 11.19 4.45
C ILE A 69 0.08 11.03 5.23
N ILE A 70 -0.53 9.85 5.15
CA ILE A 70 -1.64 9.46 6.02
C ILE A 70 -1.27 8.21 6.81
N MET A 71 -1.60 8.20 8.10
CA MET A 71 -1.46 7.02 8.95
C MET A 71 -2.79 6.31 9.06
N LYS A 72 -2.83 5.00 8.81
CA LYS A 72 -4.04 4.20 8.96
C LYS A 72 -3.74 2.92 9.73
N ASP A 73 -4.53 2.65 10.77
CA ASP A 73 -4.52 1.35 11.44
C ASP A 73 -5.13 0.29 10.52
N ILE A 74 -4.34 -0.73 10.23
CA ILE A 74 -4.76 -1.85 9.38
C ILE A 74 -4.69 -3.15 10.16
N ILE A 75 -5.67 -4.03 9.96
CA ILE A 75 -5.70 -5.35 10.60
C ILE A 75 -5.70 -6.41 9.52
N ILE A 76 -4.63 -7.20 9.48
CA ILE A 76 -4.53 -8.38 8.63
C ILE A 76 -5.04 -9.60 9.39
N HIS A 77 -6.03 -10.28 8.81
CA HIS A 77 -6.54 -11.53 9.34
C HIS A 77 -5.75 -12.71 8.74
N HIS A 78 -4.92 -13.37 9.54
CA HIS A 78 -4.17 -14.55 9.09
C HIS A 78 -4.56 -15.78 9.92
N ARG A 79 -5.36 -16.67 9.31
CA ARG A 79 -5.85 -17.92 9.92
C ARG A 79 -6.54 -17.66 11.28
N LYS A 80 -5.82 -17.87 12.39
CA LYS A 80 -6.33 -17.74 13.77
C LYS A 80 -5.79 -16.50 14.49
N VAL A 81 -4.92 -15.73 13.85
CA VAL A 81 -4.29 -14.55 14.43
C VAL A 81 -4.68 -13.30 13.67
N LYS A 82 -4.77 -12.19 14.41
CA LYS A 82 -4.94 -10.85 13.85
C LYS A 82 -3.65 -10.09 14.05
N ILE A 83 -3.13 -9.51 12.98
CA ILE A 83 -1.93 -8.69 13.01
C ILE A 83 -2.38 -7.25 12.78
N ARG A 84 -2.15 -6.37 13.74
CA ARG A 84 -2.40 -4.94 13.59
C ARG A 84 -1.10 -4.24 13.18
N LEU A 85 -1.16 -3.48 12.08
CA LEU A 85 -0.08 -2.64 11.60
C LEU A 85 -0.55 -1.18 11.64
N ASN A 86 0.39 -0.25 11.86
CA ASN A 86 0.13 1.19 11.79
C ASN A 86 1.05 1.83 10.73
N PRO A 87 0.81 1.54 9.44
CA PRO A 87 1.60 2.09 8.36
C PRO A 87 1.33 3.57 8.08
N GLU A 88 2.39 4.25 7.69
CA GLU A 88 2.40 5.52 6.97
C GLU A 88 2.28 5.24 5.48
N PHE A 89 1.29 5.85 4.85
CA PHE A 89 1.12 5.81 3.40
C PHE A 89 1.39 7.17 2.81
N VAL A 90 2.29 7.22 1.83
CA VAL A 90 2.46 8.40 1.00
C VAL A 90 1.24 8.54 0.10
N VAL A 91 0.57 9.68 0.19
CA VAL A 91 -0.57 9.99 -0.66
C VAL A 91 -0.06 10.57 -1.97
N LEU A 92 -0.36 9.86 -3.06
CA LEU A 92 0.03 10.26 -4.41
C LEU A 92 -1.11 10.99 -5.11
N GLU A 93 -0.78 12.11 -5.76
CA GLU A 93 -1.77 12.97 -6.40
C GLU A 93 -2.37 12.31 -7.65
N ASP A 94 -1.51 11.83 -8.56
CA ASP A 94 -1.90 11.36 -9.91
C ASP A 94 -1.71 9.85 -10.09
N ALA A 95 -1.98 9.05 -9.06
CA ALA A 95 -1.85 7.59 -9.12
C ALA A 95 -3.19 6.91 -9.45
N HIS A 96 -3.17 6.01 -10.44
CA HIS A 96 -4.35 5.22 -10.83
C HIS A 96 -4.36 3.83 -10.19
N ILE A 97 -4.18 3.77 -8.86
CA ILE A 97 -4.22 2.53 -8.06
C ILE A 97 -5.47 2.59 -7.20
N GLN A 98 -6.25 1.50 -7.13
CA GLN A 98 -7.53 1.42 -6.40
C GLN A 98 -7.39 0.57 -5.14
N GLU A 99 -6.17 0.49 -4.62
CA GLU A 99 -5.78 -0.34 -3.50
C GLU A 99 -4.74 0.42 -2.67
N PHE A 100 -4.65 0.09 -1.38
CA PHE A 100 -3.46 0.43 -0.62
C PHE A 100 -2.29 -0.45 -1.09
N LEU A 101 -1.08 0.10 -1.09
CA LEU A 101 0.12 -0.64 -1.42
C LEU A 101 1.09 -0.60 -0.23
N LEU A 102 1.46 -1.77 0.27
CA LEU A 102 2.57 -1.95 1.21
C LEU A 102 3.87 -2.25 0.46
N GLY A 103 4.80 -1.31 0.55
CA GLY A 103 6.14 -1.43 0.04
C GLY A 103 7.08 -2.16 0.98
N THR A 104 8.35 -2.15 0.60
CA THR A 104 9.44 -2.78 1.35
C THR A 104 9.78 -2.11 2.67
N ASP A 105 9.40 -0.84 2.83
CA ASP A 105 9.47 -0.10 4.10
C ASP A 105 8.77 -0.87 5.24
N TYR A 106 7.55 -1.34 5.00
CA TYR A 106 6.78 -2.08 6.01
C TYR A 106 6.93 -3.59 5.92
N GLN A 107 7.22 -4.16 4.74
CA GLN A 107 7.55 -5.59 4.65
C GLN A 107 8.77 -5.93 5.52
N ARG A 108 9.78 -5.05 5.55
CA ARG A 108 10.99 -5.26 6.37
C ARG A 108 10.72 -5.10 7.86
N ILE A 109 9.98 -4.06 8.26
CA ILE A 109 9.64 -3.80 9.67
C ILE A 109 8.86 -4.98 10.26
N TYR A 110 7.92 -5.53 9.50
CA TYR A 110 7.02 -6.58 9.97
C TYR A 110 7.44 -8.00 9.56
N VAL A 111 8.61 -8.16 8.93
CA VAL A 111 9.15 -9.45 8.48
C VAL A 111 8.12 -10.23 7.64
N ILE A 112 7.54 -9.53 6.65
CA ILE A 112 6.57 -10.09 5.73
C ILE A 112 7.32 -10.70 4.55
N ASP A 113 7.37 -12.03 4.52
CA ASP A 113 7.89 -12.80 3.38
C ASP A 113 6.74 -13.25 2.46
N ILE A 114 6.91 -13.03 1.16
CA ILE A 114 5.97 -13.49 0.14
C ILE A 114 6.47 -14.82 -0.44
N TYR A 115 5.79 -15.91 -0.09
CA TYR A 115 6.01 -17.23 -0.69
C TYR A 115 4.98 -17.50 -1.79
N ASN A 116 5.41 -17.47 -3.05
CA ASN A 116 4.52 -17.75 -4.17
C ASN A 116 4.51 -19.25 -4.47
N SER A 117 3.57 -19.99 -3.86
CA SER A 117 3.41 -21.43 -4.10
C SER A 117 2.61 -21.69 -5.38
N LYS A 118 3.16 -21.37 -6.55
CA LYS A 118 2.71 -21.98 -7.80
C LYS A 118 3.66 -23.12 -8.12
N ASN A 119 3.17 -24.36 -8.06
CA ASN A 119 3.80 -25.62 -8.48
C ASN A 119 5.17 -25.46 -9.18
N THR A 120 6.25 -25.48 -8.40
CA THR A 120 7.57 -25.82 -8.91
C THR A 120 7.63 -27.34 -9.10
N HIS A 121 7.00 -27.84 -10.16
CA HIS A 121 7.49 -29.07 -10.78
C HIS A 121 8.77 -28.67 -11.54
N ILE A 122 9.91 -28.76 -10.85
CA ILE A 122 11.19 -28.85 -11.52
C ILE A 122 11.26 -30.31 -12.00
N THR A 123 11.00 -30.52 -13.29
CA THR A 123 11.30 -31.79 -13.97
C THR A 123 12.72 -31.70 -14.52
#